data_AF-A0AAU0N5Q4-F1
#
_entry.id   AF-A0AAU0N5Q4-F1
#
_cell.length_a   1.000
_cell.length_b   1.000
_cell.length_c   1.000
_cell.angle_alpha   90.00
_cell.angle_beta   90.00
_cell.angle_gamma   90.00
#
_symmetry.space_group_name_H-M   'P 1'
#
loop_
_entity.id
_entity.type
_entity.pdbx_description
1 polymer ?
#
loop_
_entity_poly.entity_id
_entity_poly.type
_entity_poly.pdbx_seq_one_letter_code
_entity_poly.pdbx_strand_id
1 'polypeptide(L)' 'MGKAKHQIDCLYIKDDKDHVAYQDGKNREMRLTYVHEGYKENLESNDRKELNISRIFTGLYEDSEELWGDVYYYLDQQ' A
#
# COMPACT_ATOMS: atom_id res chain seq x y z
N MET A 1 0.53 -7.69 30.41
CA MET A 1 1.32 -6.64 29.73
C MET A 1 0.67 -6.34 28.39
N GLY A 2 -0.04 -5.21 28.28
CA GLY A 2 -0.55 -4.76 26.98
C GLY A 2 0.63 -4.41 26.07
N LYS A 3 0.63 -4.88 24.83
CA LYS A 3 1.66 -4.48 23.86
C LYS A 3 1.56 -2.96 23.66
N ALA A 4 2.70 -2.28 23.73
CA ALA A 4 2.76 -0.88 23.32
C ALA A 4 2.25 -0.79 21.88
N LYS A 5 1.20 0.00 21.64
CA LYS A 5 0.76 0.30 20.28
C LYS A 5 1.91 1.01 19.56
N HIS A 6 2.23 0.56 18.36
CA HIS A 6 3.21 1.24 17.53
C HIS A 6 2.62 2.60 17.16
N GLN A 7 3.17 3.67 17.71
CA GLN A 7 2.68 5.02 17.45
C GLN A 7 3.33 5.55 16.19
N ILE A 8 2.55 5.58 15.11
CA ILE A 8 2.96 6.11 13.82
C ILE A 8 2.48 7.55 13.74
N ASP A 9 3.39 8.50 13.52
CA ASP A 9 3.04 9.92 13.43
C ASP A 9 2.40 10.29 12.08
N CYS A 10 2.86 9.66 11.00
CA CYS A 10 2.42 9.93 9.63
C CYS A 10 2.33 8.62 8.82
N LEU A 11 1.18 8.40 8.19
CA LEU A 11 0.94 7.28 7.28
C LEU A 11 0.60 7.83 5.89
N TYR A 12 1.21 7.27 4.86
CA TYR A 12 1.02 7.67 3.47
C TYR A 12 0.32 6.57 2.70
N ILE A 13 -0.68 6.96 1.90
CA ILE A 13 -1.43 6.05 1.04
C ILE A 13 -1.19 6.48 -0.42
N LYS A 14 -0.78 5.53 -1.26
CA LYS A 14 -0.57 5.75 -2.70
C LYS A 14 -1.42 4.77 -3.48
N ASP A 15 -2.36 5.27 -4.28
CA ASP A 15 -3.12 4.47 -5.23
C ASP A 15 -2.41 4.52 -6.59
N ASP A 16 -1.88 3.38 -7.03
CA ASP A 16 -1.30 3.19 -8.34
C ASP A 16 -2.21 2.26 -9.14
N LYS A 17 -2.65 2.72 -10.31
CA LYS A 17 -3.46 1.94 -11.25
C LYS A 17 -2.55 1.47 -12.36
N ASP A 18 -1.89 0.34 -12.13
CA ASP A 18 -1.07 -0.26 -13.17
C ASP A 18 -1.97 -0.84 -14.25
N HIS A 19 -2.02 -0.18 -15.41
CA HIS A 19 -2.76 -0.66 -16.57
C HIS A 19 -1.90 -1.73 -17.27
N VAL A 20 -1.81 -2.91 -16.64
CA VAL A 20 -1.10 -4.04 -17.24
C VAL A 20 -1.90 -4.53 -18.45
N ALA A 21 -1.37 -4.35 -19.65
CA ALA A 21 -1.95 -4.92 -20.86
C ALA A 21 -1.79 -6.44 -20.85
N TYR A 22 -2.87 -7.17 -20.53
CA TYR A 22 -2.86 -8.63 -20.58
C TYR A 22 -2.79 -9.13 -22.04
N GLN A 23 -1.96 -10.14 -22.27
CA GLN A 23 -1.76 -10.75 -23.59
C GLN A 23 -2.98 -11.57 -24.10
N ASP A 24 -4.03 -11.71 -23.29
CA ASP A 24 -5.27 -12.45 -23.61
C ASP A 24 -6.40 -11.53 -24.16
N GLY A 25 -6.09 -10.28 -24.51
CA GLY A 25 -7.05 -9.36 -25.14
C GLY A 25 -8.19 -8.87 -24.24
N LYS A 26 -8.27 -9.34 -22.98
CA LYS A 26 -9.19 -8.84 -21.96
C LYS A 26 -8.48 -7.77 -21.12
N ASN A 27 -9.03 -6.56 -21.11
CA ASN A 27 -8.57 -5.51 -20.21
C ASN A 27 -9.05 -5.82 -18.79
N ARG A 28 -8.13 -6.15 -17.89
CA ARG A 28 -8.41 -6.24 -16.46
C ARG A 28 -7.52 -5.22 -15.78
N GLU A 29 -8.11 -4.32 -15.01
CA GLU A 29 -7.34 -3.34 -14.25
C GLU A 29 -6.90 -4.00 -12.94
N MET A 30 -5.59 -4.22 -12.78
CA MET A 30 -5.04 -4.57 -11.47
C MET A 30 -4.93 -3.30 -10.65
N ARG A 31 -5.54 -3.29 -9.47
CA ARG A 31 -5.42 -2.16 -8.55
C ARG A 31 -4.28 -2.41 -7.58
N LEU A 32 -3.57 -1.34 -7.22
CA LEU A 32 -2.40 -1.43 -6.38
C LEU A 32 -2.32 -0.21 -5.47
N THR A 33 -2.70 -0.39 -4.20
CA THR A 33 -2.62 0.67 -3.20
C THR A 33 -1.57 0.31 -2.16
N TYR A 34 -0.66 1.25 -1.87
CA TYR A 34 0.40 1.09 -0.89
C TYR A 34 0.12 1.96 0.33
N VAL A 35 0.30 1.38 1.51
CA VAL A 35 0.31 2.09 2.78
C VAL A 35 1.72 2.03 3.36
N HIS A 36 2.34 3.17 3.58
CA HIS A 36 3.74 3.25 4.03
C HIS A 36 3.96 4.35 5.08
N GLU A 37 4.95 4.15 5.94
CA GLU A 37 5.30 5.02 7.07
C GLU A 37 6.49 5.93 6.71
N GLY A 38 6.51 6.42 5.47
CA GLY A 38 7.62 7.20 4.93
C GLY A 38 8.75 6.33 4.36
N TYR A 39 10.00 6.71 4.62
CA TYR A 39 11.21 6.06 4.09
C TYR A 39 11.97 5.34 5.22
N LYS A 40 12.66 4.26 4.90
CA LYS A 40 13.54 3.58 5.86
C LYS A 40 14.73 4.49 6.21
N GLU A 41 15.01 4.65 7.49
CA GLU A 41 16.09 5.51 8.00
C GLU A 41 17.50 4.93 7.78
N ASN A 42 17.61 3.63 7.47
CA ASN A 42 18.88 2.91 7.31
C ASN A 42 19.46 2.97 5.89
N LEU A 43 19.63 4.17 5.34
CA LEU A 43 20.42 4.34 4.12
C LEU A 43 21.75 4.99 4.48
N GLU A 44 22.63 4.19 5.06
CA GLU A 44 24.05 4.45 4.92
C GLU A 44 24.36 4.35 3.42
N SER A 45 24.88 5.43 2.85
CA SER A 45 25.26 5.59 1.43
C SER A 45 24.19 6.15 0.48
N ASN A 46 24.71 6.82 -0.54
CA ASN A 46 24.08 7.66 -1.56
C ASN A 46 23.14 6.89 -2.53
N ASP A 47 22.39 5.92 -2.00
CA ASP A 47 21.61 4.95 -2.73
C ASP A 47 20.10 5.10 -2.46
N ARG A 48 19.31 4.60 -3.39
CA ARG A 48 17.86 4.86 -3.54
C ARG A 48 17.08 4.80 -2.21
N LYS A 49 16.19 5.79 -2.00
CA LYS A 49 15.27 5.82 -0.85
C LYS A 49 14.26 4.66 -0.91
N GLU A 50 14.35 3.72 0.02
CA GLU A 50 13.38 2.63 0.17
C GLU A 50 12.19 3.07 1.02
N LEU A 51 10.97 2.73 0.59
CA LEU A 51 9.76 3.01 1.35
C LEU A 51 9.65 2.03 2.53
N ASN A 52 9.26 2.55 3.70
CA ASN A 52 8.88 1.72 4.83
C ASN A 52 7.42 1.26 4.63
N ILE A 53 7.22 0.22 3.80
CA ILE A 53 5.89 -0.29 3.45
C ILE A 53 5.28 -1.02 4.66
N SER A 54 4.12 -0.55 5.10
CA SER A 54 3.34 -1.16 6.18
C SER A 54 2.37 -2.20 5.62
N ARG A 55 1.70 -1.91 4.50
CA ARG A 55 0.85 -2.86 3.77
C ARG A 55 0.73 -2.52 2.28
N ILE A 56 0.53 -3.57 1.46
CA ILE A 56 0.23 -3.47 0.03
C ILE A 56 -1.13 -4.13 -0.19
N PHE A 57 -2.03 -3.42 -0.86
CA PHE A 57 -3.30 -3.93 -1.36
C PHE A 57 -3.17 -4.10 -2.85
N THR A 58 -3.26 -5.33 -3.33
CA THR A 58 -3.13 -5.64 -4.75
C THR A 58 -4.10 -6.73 -5.14
N GLY A 59 -4.67 -6.64 -6.35
CA GLY A 59 -5.60 -7.64 -6.84
C GLY A 59 -6.46 -7.17 -7.99
N LEU A 60 -7.27 -8.11 -8.47
CA LEU A 60 -8.36 -7.85 -9.39
C LEU A 60 -9.57 -7.41 -8.58
N TYR A 61 -9.61 -6.12 -8.22
CA TYR A 61 -10.78 -5.53 -7.58
C TYR A 61 -11.75 -5.05 -8.65
N GLU A 62 -12.99 -5.55 -8.62
CA GLU A 62 -14.04 -5.13 -9.55
C GLU A 62 -14.37 -3.64 -9.34
N ASP A 63 -14.43 -3.19 -8.09
CA ASP A 63 -14.65 -1.79 -7.71
C ASP A 63 -13.57 -1.22 -6.76
N SER A 64 -13.39 0.09 -6.81
CA SER A 64 -12.58 0.90 -5.91
C SER A 64 -13.10 0.84 -4.50
N GLU A 65 -14.42 0.79 -4.33
CA GLU A 65 -15.04 0.82 -3.01
C GLU A 65 -14.60 -0.36 -2.14
N GLU A 66 -14.48 -1.55 -2.74
CA GLU A 66 -14.01 -2.74 -2.03
C GLU A 66 -12.56 -2.58 -1.57
N LEU A 67 -11.68 -2.12 -2.46
CA LEU A 67 -10.29 -1.81 -2.14
C LEU A 67 -10.16 -0.76 -1.04
N TRP A 68 -10.92 0.33 -1.12
CA TRP A 68 -10.92 1.38 -0.10
C TRP A 68 -11.52 0.92 1.22
N GLY A 69 -12.49 -0.01 1.19
CA GLY A 69 -13.02 -0.67 2.38
C GLY A 69 -11.95 -1.49 3.11
N ASP A 70 -11.15 -2.27 2.37
CA ASP A 70 -10.03 -3.03 2.92
C ASP A 70 -8.94 -2.12 3.50
N VAL A 71 -8.62 -1.02 2.81
CA VAL A 71 -7.71 0.01 3.30
C VAL A 71 -8.24 0.62 4.59
N TYR A 72 -9.51 1.05 4.61
CA TYR A 72 -10.14 1.62 5.80
C TYR A 72 -10.11 0.66 6.99
N TYR A 73 -10.50 -0.60 6.77
CA TYR A 73 -10.50 -1.61 7.81
C TYR A 73 -9.09 -1.84 8.37
N TYR A 74 -8.07 -1.86 7.51
CA TYR A 74 -6.68 -1.96 7.97
C TYR A 74 -6.23 -0.77 8.81
N LEU A 75 -6.64 0.45 8.45
CA LEU A 75 -6.32 1.66 9.21
C LEU A 75 -7.03 1.70 10.57
N ASP A 76 -8.28 1.25 10.62
CA ASP A 76 -9.09 1.20 11.85
C ASP A 76 -8.52 0.22 12.89
N GLN A 77 -7.88 -0.85 12.43
CA GLN A 77 -7.30 -1.89 13.31
C GLN A 77 -5.91 -1.55 13.89
N GLN A 78 -5.33 -0.39 13.55
CA GLN A 78 -4.01 0.03 14.04
C GLN A 78 -4.04 0.56 15.50
#